data_AF-A0A699WAC8-F1
#
_entry.id   AF-A0A699WAC8-F1
#
_cell.length_a   1.000
_cell.length_b   1.000
_cell.length_c   1.000
_cell.angle_alpha   90.00
_cell.angle_beta   90.00
_cell.angle_gamma   90.00
#
_symmetry.space_group_name_H-M   'P 1'
#
loop_
_entity.id
_entity.type
_entity.pdbx_description
1 polymer ?
#
loop_
_entity_poly.entity_id
_entity_poly.type
_entity_poly.pdbx_seq_one_letter_code
_entity_poly.pdbx_strand_id
1 'polypeptide(L)'
;MVELKDLPPHLEYASLEGDDKLPVINAKDLKDEEKTSLIKVLKSHKQALAWQLSDIKGINLEFCTHKILMKDDFKPAVQHQRRVNPKIHE
;
A
#
# COMPACT_ATOMS: atom_id res chain seq x y z
N MET A 1 18.88 -4.71 4.00
CA MET A 1 18.99 -3.27 4.30
C MET A 1 17.87 -2.60 3.53
N VAL A 2 16.96 -1.89 4.21
CA VAL A 2 15.84 -1.21 3.53
C VAL A 2 16.38 0.08 2.93
N GLU A 3 16.19 0.30 1.63
CA GLU A 3 16.51 1.59 1.00
C GLU A 3 15.44 2.62 1.39
N LEU A 4 15.81 3.54 2.28
CA LEU A 4 14.95 4.65 2.71
C LEU A 4 15.05 5.82 1.73
N LYS A 5 13.91 6.45 1.44
CA LYS A 5 13.85 7.65 0.61
C LYS A 5 14.21 8.89 1.43
N ASP A 6 14.73 9.90 0.76
CA ASP A 6 14.91 11.22 1.36
C ASP A 6 13.56 11.81 1.79
N LEU A 7 13.52 12.34 3.02
CA LEU A 7 12.33 12.93 3.59
C LEU A 7 12.40 14.47 3.57
N PRO A 8 11.24 15.14 3.48
CA PRO A 8 11.14 16.56 3.79
C PRO A 8 11.70 16.89 5.18
N PRO A 9 12.21 18.12 5.41
CA PRO A 9 12.94 18.49 6.63
C PRO A 9 12.12 18.42 7.94
N HIS A 10 10.79 18.43 7.84
CA HIS A 10 9.88 18.34 8.98
C HIS A 10 9.53 16.89 9.36
N LEU A 11 10.07 15.90 8.64
CA LEU A 11 9.85 14.48 8.89
C LEU A 11 11.15 13.78 9.24
N GLU A 12 11.06 12.71 10.02
CA GLU A 12 12.17 11.86 10.38
C GLU A 12 11.75 10.39 10.42
N TYR A 13 12.72 9.50 10.24
CA TYR A 13 12.49 8.08 10.43
C TYR A 13 12.67 7.68 11.89
N ALA A 14 11.80 6.80 12.35
CA ALA A 14 11.93 6.09 13.62
C ALA A 14 11.75 4.59 13.38
N SER A 15 12.45 3.75 14.15
CA SER A 15 12.33 2.30 14.00
C SER A 15 11.36 1.70 15.03
N LEU A 16 10.46 0.83 14.57
CA LEU A 16 9.60 0.05 15.46
C LEU A 16 10.30 -1.18 16.04
N GLU A 17 11.45 -1.59 15.51
CA GLU A 17 12.19 -2.77 15.97
C GLU A 17 13.71 -2.56 15.81
N GLY A 18 14.52 -3.32 16.57
CA GLY A 18 15.99 -3.22 16.49
C GLY A 18 16.52 -3.54 15.08
N ASP A 19 17.61 -2.89 14.70
CA ASP A 19 18.31 -3.00 13.40
C ASP A 19 17.52 -2.53 12.16
N ASP A 20 16.93 -1.33 12.21
CA ASP A 20 16.28 -0.65 11.07
C ASP A 20 15.14 -1.45 10.39
N LYS A 21 14.57 -2.40 11.13
CA LYS A 21 13.40 -3.17 10.69
C LYS A 21 12.14 -2.37 10.99
N LEU A 22 11.29 -2.23 9.96
CA LEU A 22 10.02 -1.50 10.03
C LEU A 22 10.20 0.00 10.32
N PRO A 23 10.83 0.75 9.39
CA PRO A 23 10.94 2.20 9.51
C PRO A 23 9.54 2.84 9.42
N VAL A 24 9.29 3.80 10.30
CA VAL A 24 8.08 4.62 10.32
C VAL A 24 8.48 6.08 10.18
N ILE A 25 7.65 6.86 9.48
CA ILE A 25 7.86 8.28 9.27
C ILE A 25 7.08 9.04 10.35
N ASN A 26 7.77 9.88 11.11
CA ASN A 26 7.20 10.72 12.15
C ASN A 26 7.50 12.20 11.88
N ALA A 27 6.77 13.10 12.55
CA ALA A 27 7.09 14.52 12.54
C ALA A 27 8.28 14.81 13.45
N LYS A 28 9.24 15.58 12.92
CA LYS A 28 10.48 15.94 13.62
C LYS A 28 10.23 16.82 14.84
N ASP A 29 9.19 17.65 14.76
CA ASP A 29 8.82 18.67 15.74
C ASP A 29 8.07 18.11 16.97
N LEU A 30 7.84 16.79 17.04
CA LEU A 30 7.25 16.15 18.21
C LEU A 30 8.20 16.24 19.41
N LYS A 31 7.65 16.39 20.62
CA LYS A 31 8.44 16.28 21.84
C LYS A 31 8.88 14.84 22.06
N ASP A 32 10.01 14.62 22.74
CA ASP A 32 10.55 13.27 22.98
C ASP A 32 9.57 12.35 23.71
N GLU A 33 8.77 12.91 24.63
CA GLU A 33 7.70 12.20 25.35
C GLU A 33 6.60 11.72 24.38
N GLU A 34 6.20 12.59 23.44
CA GLU A 34 5.18 12.28 22.43
C GLU A 34 5.71 11.23 21.45
N LYS A 35 6.96 11.36 21.01
CA LYS A 35 7.64 10.36 20.16
C LYS A 35 7.67 9.00 20.84
N THR A 36 8.06 8.96 22.11
CA THR A 36 8.16 7.71 22.88
C THR A 36 6.78 7.05 23.07
N SER A 37 5.77 7.86 23.40
CA SER A 37 4.39 7.40 23.55
C SER A 37 3.82 6.85 22.23
N LEU A 38 4.04 7.57 21.12
CA LEU A 38 3.64 7.16 19.77
C LEU A 38 4.29 5.83 19.39
N ILE A 39 5.62 5.71 19.51
CA ILE A 39 6.34 4.48 19.18
C ILE A 39 5.85 3.31 20.04
N LYS A 40 5.52 3.53 21.31
CA LYS A 40 4.95 2.49 22.17
C LYS A 40 3.59 1.99 21.67
N VAL A 41 2.70 2.90 21.26
CA VAL A 41 1.38 2.54 20.70
C VAL A 41 1.51 1.81 19.37
N LEU A 42 2.41 2.27 18.49
CA LEU A 42 2.67 1.62 17.21
C LEU A 42 3.27 0.22 17.39
N LYS A 43 4.17 0.05 18.38
CA LYS A 43 4.72 -1.26 18.75
C LYS A 43 3.66 -2.23 19.30
N SER A 44 2.63 -1.75 20.01
CA SER A 44 1.55 -2.63 20.50
C SER A 44 0.53 -2.98 19.41
N HIS A 45 0.39 -2.14 18.37
CA HIS A 45 -0.57 -2.34 17.28
C HIS A 45 0.11 -2.67 15.94
N LYS A 46 1.26 -3.36 15.95
CA LYS A 46 1.98 -3.74 14.72
C LYS A 46 1.09 -4.42 13.69
N GLN A 47 0.17 -5.30 14.10
CA GLN A 47 -0.76 -6.00 13.21
C GLN A 47 -1.73 -5.08 12.46
N ALA A 48 -2.08 -3.93 13.04
CA ALA A 48 -2.95 -2.95 12.39
C ALA A 48 -2.20 -2.12 11.32
N LEU A 49 -0.87 -2.07 11.40
CA LEU A 49 0.02 -1.29 10.53
C LEU A 49 0.75 -2.16 9.50
N ALA A 50 0.93 -3.44 9.80
CA ALA A 50 1.53 -4.43 8.93
C ALA A 50 0.55 -4.86 7.82
N TRP A 51 0.06 -3.90 7.05
CA TRP A 51 -0.56 -4.20 5.77
C TRP A 51 0.60 -4.42 4.79
N GLN A 52 1.11 -5.66 4.67
CA GLN A 52 1.84 -6.00 3.46
C GLN A 52 0.87 -5.92 2.29
N LEU A 53 1.38 -5.67 1.08
CA LEU A 53 0.54 -5.71 -0.13
C LEU A 53 -0.21 -7.06 -0.26
N SER A 54 0.35 -8.12 0.32
CA SER A 54 -0.27 -9.45 0.44
C SER A 54 -1.44 -9.53 1.42
N ASP A 55 -1.49 -8.65 2.43
CA ASP A 55 -2.58 -8.57 3.41
C ASP A 55 -3.79 -7.81 2.87
N ILE A 56 -3.60 -6.99 1.82
CA ILE A 56 -4.69 -6.51 0.98
C ILE A 56 -5.20 -7.72 0.19
N LYS A 57 -6.02 -8.54 0.85
CA LYS A 57 -6.77 -9.60 0.17
C LYS A 57 -7.58 -8.91 -0.92
N GLY A 58 -7.22 -9.16 -2.18
CA GLY A 58 -8.15 -8.93 -3.27
C GLY A 58 -9.49 -9.58 -2.90
N ILE A 59 -10.59 -9.05 -3.44
CA ILE A 59 -11.90 -9.64 -3.23
C ILE A 59 -11.80 -11.13 -3.61
N ASN A 60 -11.94 -12.02 -2.64
CA ASN A 60 -11.88 -13.46 -2.91
C ASN A 60 -13.04 -13.79 -3.87
N LEU A 61 -12.71 -14.34 -5.03
CA LEU A 61 -13.70 -14.73 -6.02
C LEU A 61 -14.67 -15.81 -5.51
N GLU A 62 -14.28 -16.58 -4.48
CA GLU A 62 -15.18 -17.52 -3.77
C GLU A 62 -16.22 -16.79 -2.91
N PHE A 63 -15.88 -15.62 -2.34
CA PHE A 63 -16.80 -14.85 -1.50
C PHE A 63 -17.63 -13.84 -2.30
N CYS A 64 -17.11 -13.35 -3.42
CA CYS A 64 -17.83 -12.41 -4.28
C CYS A 64 -17.39 -12.57 -5.73
N THR A 65 -18.28 -13.13 -6.54
CA THR A 65 -18.14 -13.14 -8.00
C THR A 65 -18.96 -11.98 -8.56
N HIS A 66 -18.30 -11.02 -9.20
CA HIS A 66 -19.03 -9.93 -9.84
C HIS A 66 -19.71 -10.44 -11.12
N LYS A 67 -21.03 -10.32 -11.21
CA LYS A 67 -21.80 -10.69 -12.41
C LYS A 67 -22.24 -9.43 -13.14
N ILE A 68 -21.68 -9.22 -14.33
CA ILE A 68 -22.15 -8.17 -15.24
C ILE A 68 -23.43 -8.70 -15.91
N LEU A 69 -24.56 -8.05 -15.67
CA LEU A 69 -25.82 -8.38 -16.32
C LEU A 69 -25.83 -7.81 -17.74
N MET A 70 -26.07 -8.67 -18.72
CA MET A 70 -26.27 -8.28 -20.12
C MET A 70 -27.77 -8.29 -20.44
N LYS A 71 -28.17 -7.56 -21.49
CA LYS A 71 -29.52 -7.68 -22.04
C LYS A 71 -29.72 -9.08 -22.65
N ASP A 72 -30.95 -9.58 -22.65
CA ASP A 72 -31.27 -10.94 -23.13
C ASP A 72 -30.95 -11.16 -24.62
N ASP A 73 -30.97 -10.08 -25.41
CA ASP A 73 -30.68 -10.09 -26.85
C ASP A 73 -29.21 -9.77 -27.19
N PHE A 74 -28.35 -9.64 -26.17
CA PHE A 74 -26.94 -9.30 -26.37
C PHE A 74 -26.17 -10.42 -27.09
N LYS A 75 -25.36 -10.03 -28.09
CA LYS A 75 -24.44 -10.93 -28.80
C LYS A 75 -23.01 -10.53 -28.51
N PRO A 76 -22.11 -11.48 -28.17
CA PRO A 76 -20.71 -11.17 -27.98
C PRO A 76 -20.11 -10.65 -29.29
N ALA A 77 -19.29 -9.60 -29.19
CA ALA A 77 -18.59 -9.00 -30.31
C ALA A 77 -17.08 -9.06 -30.05
N VAL A 78 -16.32 -9.43 -31.07
CA VAL A 78 -14.85 -9.45 -31.02
C VAL A 78 -14.33 -8.28 -31.85
N GLN A 79 -13.59 -7.38 -31.22
CA GLN A 79 -12.91 -6.28 -31.90
C GLN A 79 -11.46 -6.65 -32.19
N HIS A 80 -10.97 -6.36 -33.39
CA HIS A 80 -9.56 -6.59 -33.75
C HIS A 80 -8.66 -5.69 -32.90
N GLN A 81 -7.67 -6.29 -32.24
CA GLN A 81 -6.68 -5.56 -31.46
C GLN A 81 -5.91 -4.61 -32.38
N ARG A 82 -5.91 -3.32 -32.05
CA ARG A 82 -5.14 -2.32 -32.80
C ARG A 82 -3.68 -2.36 -32.36
N ARG A 83 -2.76 -2.11 -33.29
CA ARG A 83 -1.34 -1.95 -32.98
C ARG A 83 -1.15 -0.73 -32.07
N VAL A 84 -0.56 -0.94 -30.90
CA VAL A 84 -0.22 0.13 -29.95
C VAL A 84 0.99 0.90 -30.48
N ASN A 85 1.03 2.22 -30.25
CA ASN A 85 2.17 3.06 -30.61
C ASN A 85 3.38 2.67 -29.73
N PRO A 86 4.53 2.27 -30.32
CA PRO A 86 5.72 1.89 -29.55
C PRO A 86 6.19 2.97 -28.55
N LYS A 87 5.97 4.25 -28.86
CA LYS A 87 6.32 5.40 -27.98
C LYS A 87 5.57 5.44 -26.65
N ILE A 88 4.59 4.58 -26.42
CA ILE A 88 3.85 4.48 -25.14
C ILE A 88 4.64 3.65 -24.11
N HIS A 89 5.62 2.87 -24.56
CA HIS A 89 6.46 2.03 -23.72
C HIS A 89 7.86 2.64 -23.46
N GLU A 90 8.12 3.82 -24.01
CA GLU A 90 9.27 4.70 -23.69
C GLU A 90 8.87 5.73 -22.64
#